data_AF-A0A433WTL2-F1
#
_entry.id   AF-A0A433WTL2-F1
#
_cell.length_a   1.000
_cell.length_b   1.000
_cell.length_c   1.000
_cell.angle_alpha   90.00
_cell.angle_beta   90.00
_cell.angle_gamma   90.00
#
_symmetry.space_group_name_H-M   'P 1'
#
loop_
_entity.id
_entity.type
_entity.pdbx_description
1 polymer ?
#
loop_
_entity_poly.entity_id
_entity_poly.type
_entity_poly.pdbx_seq_one_letter_code
_entity_poly.pdbx_strand_id
1 'polypeptide(L)' 'MSDAPLSLVWFRDDLRLADHPALSAAGDRGGKILCVYVLDNTSVVRAPGGAYQWFLHG' A
#
# COMPACT_ATOMS: atom_id res chain seq x y z
N MET A 1 15.41 13.46 -20.96
CA MET A 1 14.28 12.58 -20.58
C MET A 1 13.51 13.33 -19.51
N SER A 2 12.31 13.82 -19.82
CA SER A 2 11.43 14.39 -18.79
C SER A 2 11.12 13.30 -17.75
N ASP A 3 11.23 13.64 -16.48
CA ASP A 3 10.92 12.69 -15.41
C ASP A 3 9.41 12.46 -15.42
N ALA A 4 9.00 11.19 -15.56
CA ALA A 4 7.59 10.85 -15.54
C ALA A 4 7.04 11.00 -14.12
N PRO A 5 5.78 11.41 -13.93
CA PRO A 5 5.20 11.54 -12.59
C PRO A 5 5.31 10.22 -11.81
N LEU A 6 5.71 10.33 -10.55
CA LEU A 6 5.75 9.22 -9.58
C LEU A 6 4.61 9.38 -8.58
N SER A 7 3.84 8.32 -8.38
CA SER A 7 2.77 8.22 -7.38
C SER A 7 3.14 7.13 -6.37
N LEU A 8 3.06 7.43 -5.07
CA LEU A 8 3.21 6.43 -4.00
C LEU A 8 1.82 5.99 -3.53
N VAL A 9 1.55 4.69 -3.58
CA VAL A 9 0.31 4.09 -3.08
C VAL A 9 0.66 3.29 -1.84
N TRP A 10 0.23 3.77 -0.68
CA TRP A 10 0.46 3.13 0.60
C TRP A 10 -0.73 2.25 0.97
N PHE A 11 -0.55 0.95 0.84
CA PHE A 11 -1.50 -0.05 1.27
C PHE A 11 -1.50 -0.19 2.80
N ARG A 12 -2.69 -0.35 3.37
CA ARG A 12 -2.92 -0.57 4.80
C ARG A 12 -3.84 -1.79 4.98
N ASP A 13 -5.07 -1.57 5.38
CA ASP A 13 -6.14 -2.59 5.49
C ASP A 13 -6.83 -2.88 4.15
N ASP A 14 -6.33 -2.29 3.06
CA ASP A 14 -6.85 -2.35 1.70
C ASP A 14 -5.91 -3.09 0.74
N LEU A 15 -5.29 -4.19 1.18
CA LEU A 15 -4.43 -5.08 0.37
C LEU A 15 -5.19 -5.79 -0.77
N ARG A 16 -5.70 -5.01 -1.72
CA ARG A 16 -6.47 -5.42 -2.90
C ARG A 16 -6.09 -4.58 -4.11
N LEU A 17 -6.26 -5.14 -5.31
CA LEU A 17 -6.04 -4.40 -6.56
C LEU A 17 -7.34 -3.88 -7.17
N ALA A 18 -8.40 -4.68 -7.10
CA ALA A 18 -9.70 -4.30 -7.61
C ALA A 18 -10.37 -3.27 -6.69
N ASP A 19 -11.08 -2.32 -7.28
CA ASP A 19 -11.86 -1.31 -6.58
C ASP A 19 -11.06 -0.59 -5.47
N HIS A 20 -9.87 -0.10 -5.86
CA HIS A 20 -8.95 0.63 -4.98
C HIS A 20 -8.80 2.08 -5.47
N PRO A 21 -9.54 3.06 -4.91
CA PRO A 21 -9.58 4.43 -5.42
C PRO A 21 -8.22 5.11 -5.54
N ALA A 22 -7.34 4.96 -4.54
CA ALA A 22 -6.00 5.57 -4.61
C ALA A 22 -5.11 4.95 -5.70
N LEU A 23 -5.21 3.64 -5.93
CA LEU A 23 -4.49 2.96 -7.00
C LEU A 23 -5.05 3.36 -8.38
N SER A 24 -6.37 3.47 -8.51
CA SER A 24 -7.03 3.95 -9.74
C SER A 24 -6.59 5.38 -10.07
N ALA A 25 -6.64 6.30 -9.11
CA ALA A 25 -6.22 7.68 -9.30
C ALA A 25 -4.72 7.79 -9.66
N ALA A 26 -3.87 6.93 -9.08
CA ALA A 26 -2.46 6.86 -9.45
C ALA A 26 -2.27 6.36 -10.90
N GLY A 27 -3.09 5.42 -11.35
CA GLY A 27 -3.16 4.96 -12.74
C GLY A 27 -3.62 6.05 -13.70
N ASP A 28 -4.68 6.79 -13.34
CA ASP A 28 -5.25 7.88 -14.14
C ASP A 28 -4.26 9.04 -14.29
N ARG A 29 -3.44 9.30 -13.27
CA ARG A 29 -2.35 10.29 -13.32
C ARG A 29 -1.22 9.90 -14.28
N GLY A 30 -1.09 8.60 -14.58
CA GLY A 30 -0.02 8.04 -15.39
C GLY A 30 1.36 8.08 -14.73
N GLY A 31 2.34 7.48 -15.40
CA GLY A 31 3.72 7.41 -14.92
C GLY A 31 3.99 6.20 -14.03
N LYS A 32 4.98 6.32 -13.14
CA LYS A 32 5.41 5.22 -12.26
C LYS A 32 4.55 5.20 -11.00
N ILE A 33 4.22 4.00 -10.52
CA ILE A 33 3.51 3.80 -9.26
C ILE A 33 4.40 2.97 -8.34
N LEU A 34 4.66 3.49 -7.13
CA LEU A 34 5.37 2.79 -6.07
C LEU A 34 4.36 2.32 -5.02
N CYS A 35 4.09 1.02 -5.01
CA CYS A 35 3.20 0.37 -4.05
C CYS A 35 4.00 -0.01 -2.80
N VAL A 36 3.57 0.46 -1.63
CA VAL A 36 4.25 0.17 -0.36
C VAL A 36 3.27 -0.31 0.70
N TYR A 37 3.73 -1.22 1.55
CA TYR A 37 3.08 -1.60 2.80
C TYR A 37 4.09 -1.43 3.92
N VAL A 38 3.69 -0.79 5.02
CA VAL A 38 4.56 -0.58 6.18
C VAL A 38 4.08 -1.49 7.31
N LEU A 39 4.84 -2.57 7.55
CA LEU A 39 4.63 -3.42 8.71
C LEU A 39 5.26 -2.75 9.94
N ASP A 40 4.45 -1.95 10.63
CA ASP A 40 4.87 -1.26 11.85
C ASP A 40 4.76 -2.18 13.06
N ASN A 41 5.91 -2.51 13.65
CA ASN A 41 6.03 -3.29 14.89
C ASN A 41 6.62 -2.47 16.05
N THR A 42 6.84 -1.16 15.86
CA THR A 42 7.48 -0.27 16.84
C THR A 42 6.56 0.80 17.40
N SER A 43 5.33 0.93 16.87
CA SER A 43 4.37 1.94 17.34
C SER A 43 3.94 1.76 18.80
N VAL A 44 3.50 2.86 19.43
CA VAL A 44 2.81 2.87 20.74
C VAL A 44 1.43 2.19 20.68
N VAL A 45 0.93 1.86 19.48
CA VAL A 45 -0.31 1.12 19.29
C VAL A 45 -0.01 -0.38 19.36
N ARG A 46 -0.96 -1.15 19.88
CA ARG A 46 -0.87 -2.61 19.98
C ARG A 46 -0.42 -3.21 18.65
N ALA A 47 0.67 -3.96 18.68
CA ALA A 47 1.16 -4.69 17.52
C ALA A 47 0.11 -5.71 17.01
N PRO A 48 0.07 -5.97 15.70
CA PRO A 48 -0.81 -6.99 15.14
C PRO A 48 -0.56 -8.35 15.79
N GLY A 49 -1.65 -9.05 16.15
CA GLY A 49 -1.57 -10.39 16.73
C GLY A 49 -1.29 -11.47 15.68
N GLY A 50 -0.98 -12.68 16.14
CA GLY A 50 -0.57 -13.80 15.27
C GLY A 50 -1.59 -14.17 14.17
N ALA A 51 -2.89 -14.04 14.43
CA ALA A 51 -3.92 -14.29 13.42
C ALA A 51 -3.86 -13.28 12.25
N TYR A 52 -3.60 -12.00 12.55
CA TYR A 52 -3.44 -10.98 11.53
C TYR A 52 -2.12 -11.16 10.78
N GLN A 53 -1.03 -11.49 11.48
CA GLN A 53 0.25 -11.79 10.83
C GLN A 53 0.15 -13.00 9.90
N TRP A 54 -0.56 -14.06 10.31
CA TRP A 54 -0.82 -15.22 9.45
C TRP A 54 -1.55 -14.81 8.17
N PHE A 55 -2.61 -14.01 8.28
CA PHE A 55 -3.34 -13.50 7.12
C PHE A 55 -2.46 -12.68 6.17
N LEU A 56 -1.51 -11.90 6.69
CA LEU A 56 -0.57 -11.12 5.87
C LEU A 56 0.43 -11.97 5.07
N HIS A 57 0.76 -13.17 5.54
CA HIS A 57 1.78 -14.02 4.90
C HIS A 57 1.21 -14.95 3.83
N GLY A 58 -0.10 -15.24 3.87
CA GLY A 58 -0.76 -16.20 2.99
C GLY A 58 -0.66 -17.63 3.51
#